data_AF-A0A1A2RT26-F1
#
_entry.id   AF-A0A1A2RT26-F1
#
_cell.length_a   1.000
_cell.length_b   1.000
_cell.length_c   1.000
_cell.angle_alpha   90.00
_cell.angle_beta   90.00
_cell.angle_gamma   90.00
#
_symmetry.space_group_name_H-M   'P 1'
#
loop_
_entity.id
_entity.type
_entity.pdbx_description
1 polymer ?
#
loop_
_entity_poly.entity_id
_entity_poly.type
_entity_poly.pdbx_seq_one_letter_code
_entity_poly.pdbx_strand_id
1 'polypeptide(L)'
;MMLVLLGRYRWCNSNLYEKYFNSTLALMLLAQLLREHLVQNSLVRTAFMTLPGTWQLGTAVLSYSYSEFIGFTLLWSGLSEAETRRRHKYYRLAGVLLAVGLLVFGARARMAGQSLEFAAGWDSVTTLTCFIAMPMALVTRVIWNSLRELRIADRRRECLIAISTLAMGLTAVVTALHEVALQISDQLGWTQTADYRHQFHASTFFYMIFSLFVIAPVPLAMKLRHSLGLDHISRSWRELQPLRQAMRVVVPECVFEPDDDEPGRRKTELQLHQTVVEIRDAILGLRPYFRAISGDDLMHFLAEPHKVPACDRNAAISALRLAYAARAKTAGVAPEAADVDSTSIVASRAATLRQEAAELTMLAKWWPAAYAAAAKIIEPAAETKASSTP
;
A
#
# COMPACT_ATOMS: atom_id res chain seq x y z
N MET A 1 20.01 0.20 1.21
CA MET A 1 19.54 1.53 0.73
C MET A 1 19.60 1.63 -0.79
N MET A 2 20.76 1.42 -1.43
CA MET A 2 20.90 1.50 -2.90
C MET A 2 19.92 0.60 -3.68
N LEU A 3 19.81 -0.68 -3.32
CA LEU A 3 18.88 -1.62 -3.97
C LEU A 3 17.42 -1.17 -3.90
N VAL A 4 17.00 -0.61 -2.77
CA VAL A 4 15.65 -0.05 -2.58
C VAL A 4 15.44 1.12 -3.53
N LEU A 5 16.41 2.03 -3.63
CA LEU A 5 16.31 3.20 -4.52
C LEU A 5 16.24 2.78 -5.99
N LEU A 6 17.08 1.83 -6.42
CA LEU A 6 17.06 1.29 -7.78
C LEU A 6 15.71 0.64 -8.11
N GLY A 7 15.19 -0.20 -7.22
CA GLY A 7 13.86 -0.80 -7.38
C GLY A 7 12.78 0.27 -7.49
N ARG A 8 12.84 1.31 -6.67
CA ARG A 8 11.86 2.41 -6.70
C ARG A 8 11.95 3.22 -8.00
N TYR A 9 13.13 3.55 -8.51
CA TYR A 9 13.24 4.19 -9.82
C TYR A 9 12.71 3.32 -10.96
N ARG A 10 12.89 1.99 -10.86
CA ARG A 10 12.44 1.04 -11.89
C ARG A 10 10.92 0.80 -11.92
N TRP A 11 10.27 0.76 -10.75
CA TRP A 11 8.86 0.36 -10.62
C TRP A 11 7.92 1.42 -10.00
N CYS A 12 8.47 2.45 -9.34
CA CYS A 12 7.74 3.51 -8.64
C CYS A 12 8.25 4.89 -9.07
N ASN A 13 8.07 5.25 -10.34
CA ASN A 13 8.50 6.55 -10.88
C ASN A 13 7.50 7.20 -11.85
N SER A 14 6.23 6.77 -11.79
CA SER A 14 5.21 7.15 -12.78
C SER A 14 4.56 8.51 -12.50
N ASN A 15 4.36 8.88 -11.23
CA ASN A 15 3.68 10.12 -10.85
C ASN A 15 4.64 11.12 -10.15
N LEU A 16 4.19 12.37 -9.98
CA LEU A 16 5.00 13.42 -9.38
C LEU A 16 5.33 13.15 -7.89
N TYR A 17 4.41 12.51 -7.17
CA TYR A 17 4.55 12.13 -5.77
C TYR A 17 5.75 11.19 -5.54
N GLU A 18 5.83 10.12 -6.34
CA GLU A 18 6.91 9.16 -6.29
C GLU A 18 8.24 9.78 -6.75
N LYS A 19 8.20 10.71 -7.72
CA LYS A 19 9.40 11.44 -8.18
C LYS A 19 10.03 12.29 -7.09
N TYR A 20 9.24 13.07 -6.34
CA TYR A 20 9.78 13.87 -5.24
C TYR A 20 10.32 12.98 -4.13
N PHE A 21 9.60 11.93 -3.74
CA PHE A 21 10.09 11.02 -2.71
C PHE A 21 11.39 10.30 -3.12
N ASN A 22 11.48 9.83 -4.37
CA ASN A 22 12.71 9.20 -4.88
C ASN A 22 13.87 10.20 -4.98
N SER A 23 13.59 11.47 -5.30
CA SER A 23 14.59 12.55 -5.30
C SER A 23 15.11 12.81 -3.88
N THR A 24 14.22 12.89 -2.89
CA THR A 24 14.58 12.98 -1.47
C THR A 24 15.47 11.81 -1.05
N LEU A 25 15.07 10.57 -1.34
CA LEU A 25 15.85 9.37 -0.99
C LEU A 25 17.22 9.35 -1.68
N ALA A 26 17.29 9.77 -2.95
CA ALA A 26 18.55 9.85 -3.69
C ALA A 26 19.50 10.87 -3.08
N LEU A 27 19.01 12.06 -2.74
CA LEU A 27 19.81 13.10 -2.07
C LEU A 27 20.25 12.66 -0.67
N MET A 28 19.37 12.02 0.10
CA MET A 28 19.72 11.48 1.42
C MET A 28 20.74 10.35 1.34
N LEU A 29 20.65 9.46 0.35
CA LEU A 29 21.66 8.44 0.09
C LEU A 29 22.99 9.09 -0.30
N LEU A 30 22.98 10.10 -1.18
CA LEU A 30 24.17 10.83 -1.57
C LEU A 30 24.83 11.51 -0.36
N ALA A 31 24.04 12.14 0.51
CA ALA A 31 24.54 12.74 1.75
C ALA A 31 25.19 11.70 2.68
N GLN A 32 24.63 10.48 2.76
CA GLN A 32 25.22 9.39 3.53
C GLN A 32 26.51 8.85 2.89
N LEU A 33 26.55 8.70 1.56
CA LEU A 33 27.76 8.29 0.85
C LEU A 33 28.90 9.29 1.03
N LEU A 34 28.61 10.60 0.99
CA LEU A 34 29.60 11.65 1.27
C LEU A 34 30.11 11.63 2.72
N ARG A 35 29.35 11.04 3.64
CA ARG A 35 29.75 10.88 5.05
C ARG A 35 30.51 9.59 5.31
N GLU A 36 30.60 8.69 4.33
CA GLU A 36 31.25 7.40 4.53
C GLU A 36 32.77 7.48 4.35
N HIS A 37 33.50 6.81 5.24
CA HIS A 37 34.96 6.83 5.32
C HIS A 37 35.63 6.42 3.99
N LEU A 38 35.09 5.42 3.29
CA LEU A 38 35.64 4.97 2.01
C LEU A 38 35.58 6.05 0.92
N VAL A 39 34.45 6.76 0.85
CA VAL A 39 34.24 7.83 -0.13
C VAL A 39 35.08 9.05 0.24
N GLN A 40 35.10 9.43 1.52
CA GLN A 40 35.94 10.51 2.03
C GLN A 40 37.41 10.27 1.75
N ASN A 41 37.92 9.08 2.08
CA ASN A 41 39.32 8.73 1.85
C ASN A 41 39.66 8.74 0.35
N SER A 42 38.74 8.32 -0.51
CA SER A 42 38.95 8.34 -1.96
C SER A 42 39.00 9.77 -2.52
N LEU A 43 38.10 10.66 -2.06
CA LEU A 43 38.06 12.07 -2.48
C LEU A 43 39.28 12.85 -1.98
N VAL A 44 39.76 12.55 -0.77
CA VAL A 44 40.97 13.14 -0.22
C VAL A 44 42.22 12.63 -0.96
N ARG A 45 42.32 11.31 -1.22
CA ARG A 45 43.45 10.73 -1.97
C ARG A 45 43.58 11.27 -3.38
N THR A 46 42.47 11.59 -4.03
CA THR A 46 42.45 12.16 -5.38
C THR A 46 42.64 13.68 -5.40
N ALA A 47 42.89 14.30 -4.24
CA ALA A 47 43.01 15.76 -4.06
C ALA A 47 41.80 16.56 -4.57
N PHE A 48 40.65 15.91 -4.75
CA PHE A 48 39.43 16.57 -5.23
C PHE A 48 38.80 17.43 -4.13
N MET A 49 38.88 16.97 -2.87
CA MET A 49 38.28 17.68 -1.74
C MET A 49 38.99 17.38 -0.42
N THR A 50 38.91 18.30 0.54
CA THR A 50 39.36 18.06 1.91
C THR A 50 38.33 17.24 2.70
N LEU A 51 38.77 16.60 3.78
CA LEU A 51 37.88 15.83 4.66
C LEU A 51 36.74 16.70 5.24
N PRO A 52 37.00 17.89 5.84
CA PRO A 52 35.92 18.78 6.29
C PRO A 52 35.04 19.29 5.15
N GLY A 53 35.61 19.48 3.95
CA GLY A 53 34.86 19.86 2.77
C GLY A 53 33.82 18.82 2.37
N THR A 54 34.20 17.54 2.42
CA THR A 54 33.29 16.43 2.08
C THR A 54 32.14 16.33 3.09
N TRP A 55 32.43 16.49 4.38
CA TRP A 55 31.43 16.57 5.45
C TRP A 55 30.45 17.73 5.25
N GLN A 56 30.97 18.94 4.99
CA GLN A 56 30.17 20.14 4.77
C GLN A 56 29.28 20.00 3.54
N LEU A 57 29.79 19.40 2.45
CA LEU A 57 29.01 19.09 1.26
C LEU A 57 27.91 18.06 1.54
N GLY A 58 28.22 16.98 2.26
CA GLY A 58 27.22 15.99 2.69
C GLY A 58 26.09 16.63 3.51
N THR A 59 26.43 17.54 4.42
CA THR A 59 25.46 18.32 5.20
C THR A 59 24.64 19.29 4.35
N ALA A 60 25.24 19.95 3.36
CA ALA A 60 24.52 20.80 2.41
C ALA A 60 23.53 19.99 1.56
N VAL A 61 23.94 18.83 1.04
CA VAL A 61 23.08 17.91 0.28
C VAL A 61 21.93 17.40 1.15
N LEU A 62 22.21 17.05 2.41
CA LEU A 62 21.18 16.66 3.37
C LEU A 62 20.18 17.79 3.61
N SER A 63 20.65 19.02 3.87
CA SER A 63 19.78 20.19 4.07
C SER A 63 18.90 20.45 2.85
N TYR A 64 19.46 20.34 1.64
CA TYR A 64 18.70 20.49 0.41
C TYR A 64 17.64 19.39 0.21
N SER A 65 17.89 18.16 0.65
CA SER A 65 16.94 17.04 0.52
C SER A 65 15.58 17.31 1.17
N TYR A 66 15.54 18.13 2.22
CA TYR A 66 14.28 18.54 2.86
C TYR A 66 13.41 19.38 1.93
N SER A 67 13.98 20.14 0.98
CA SER A 67 13.19 20.88 -0.01
C SER A 67 12.41 19.95 -0.93
N GLU A 68 13.03 18.87 -1.43
CA GLU A 68 12.34 17.83 -2.19
C GLU A 68 11.27 17.13 -1.35
N PHE A 69 11.54 16.94 -0.05
CA PHE A 69 10.57 16.32 0.84
C PHE A 69 9.37 17.23 1.12
N ILE A 70 9.56 18.55 1.13
CA ILE A 70 8.46 19.52 1.13
C ILE A 70 7.60 19.34 -0.14
N GLY A 71 8.22 19.15 -1.31
CA GLY A 71 7.51 18.82 -2.56
C GLY A 71 6.60 17.60 -2.43
N PHE A 72 7.08 16.55 -1.77
CA PHE A 72 6.30 15.36 -1.44
C PHE A 72 5.14 15.67 -0.47
N THR A 73 5.39 16.37 0.63
CA THR A 73 4.34 16.68 1.63
C THR A 73 3.27 17.62 1.10
N LEU A 74 3.60 18.48 0.12
CA LEU A 74 2.63 19.29 -0.62
C LEU A 74 1.60 18.43 -1.35
N LEU A 75 2.05 17.40 -2.08
CA LEU A 75 1.15 16.46 -2.75
C LEU A 75 0.38 15.59 -1.76
N TRP A 76 1.05 15.15 -0.68
CA TRP A 76 0.39 14.41 0.40
C TRP A 76 -0.80 15.19 0.99
N SER A 77 -0.67 16.51 1.12
CA SER A 77 -1.74 17.37 1.64
C SER A 77 -2.94 17.55 0.71
N GLY A 78 -2.94 16.91 -0.47
CA GLY A 78 -4.03 16.95 -1.45
C GLY A 78 -3.97 18.12 -2.44
N LEU A 79 -2.84 18.83 -2.54
CA LEU A 79 -2.67 19.87 -3.56
C LEU A 79 -2.54 19.26 -4.95
N SER A 80 -3.07 19.97 -5.95
CA SER A 80 -2.88 19.59 -7.36
C SER A 80 -1.40 19.63 -7.77
N GLU A 81 -1.04 18.89 -8.82
CA GLU A 81 0.34 18.86 -9.30
C GLU A 81 0.85 20.24 -9.76
N ALA A 82 0.00 21.02 -10.43
CA ALA A 82 0.36 22.35 -10.93
C ALA A 82 0.67 23.32 -9.79
N GLU A 83 -0.21 23.37 -8.77
CA GLU A 83 -0.01 24.24 -7.61
C GLU A 83 1.19 23.79 -6.78
N THR A 84 1.40 22.48 -6.64
CA THR A 84 2.60 21.95 -5.99
C THR A 84 3.87 22.40 -6.71
N ARG A 85 3.95 22.27 -8.04
CA ARG A 85 5.14 22.70 -8.79
C ARG A 85 5.42 24.20 -8.61
N ARG A 86 4.37 25.03 -8.60
CA ARG A 86 4.51 26.47 -8.38
C ARG A 86 5.10 26.78 -7.00
N ARG A 87 4.53 26.22 -5.92
CA ARG A 87 5.03 26.44 -4.56
C ARG A 87 6.40 25.82 -4.32
N HIS A 88 6.63 24.63 -4.85
CA HIS A 88 7.88 23.90 -4.68
C HIS A 88 9.09 24.63 -5.30
N LYS A 89 8.90 25.39 -6.39
CA LYS A 89 9.97 26.24 -6.96
C LYS A 89 10.57 27.19 -5.92
N TYR A 90 9.74 27.82 -5.09
CA TYR A 90 10.22 28.73 -4.04
C TYR A 90 10.98 27.99 -2.94
N TYR A 91 10.50 26.82 -2.52
CA TYR A 91 11.21 25.98 -1.55
C TYR A 91 12.54 25.44 -2.09
N ARG A 92 12.61 25.06 -3.36
CA ARG A 92 13.87 24.67 -4.02
C ARG A 92 14.85 25.82 -4.07
N LEU A 93 14.40 27.01 -4.49
CA LEU A 93 15.25 28.20 -4.52
C LEU A 93 15.78 28.54 -3.13
N ALA A 94 14.90 28.59 -2.12
CA ALA A 94 15.29 28.81 -0.74
C ALA A 94 16.24 27.71 -0.23
N GLY A 95 16.02 26.44 -0.60
CA GLY A 95 16.90 25.33 -0.25
C GLY A 95 18.29 25.48 -0.86
N VAL A 96 18.39 25.92 -2.12
CA VAL A 96 19.68 26.23 -2.77
C VAL A 96 20.38 27.38 -2.05
N LEU A 97 19.66 28.48 -1.77
CA LEU A 97 20.24 29.64 -1.09
C LEU A 97 20.76 29.29 0.31
N LEU A 98 20.01 28.49 1.08
CA LEU A 98 20.43 28.03 2.40
C LEU A 98 21.61 27.04 2.33
N ALA A 99 21.63 26.13 1.36
CA ALA A 99 22.75 25.24 1.14
C ALA A 99 24.02 26.01 0.75
N VAL A 100 23.91 27.01 -0.13
CA VAL A 100 25.02 27.91 -0.48
C VAL A 100 25.47 28.71 0.75
N GLY A 101 24.54 29.25 1.53
CA GLY A 101 24.84 29.94 2.79
C GLY A 101 25.63 29.05 3.75
N LEU A 102 25.19 27.81 3.94
CA LEU A 102 25.89 26.81 4.76
C LEU A 102 27.33 26.57 4.27
N LEU A 103 27.54 26.49 2.94
CA LEU A 103 28.86 26.32 2.35
C LEU A 103 29.76 27.55 2.55
N VAL A 104 29.21 28.75 2.43
CA VAL A 104 29.93 30.03 2.57
C VAL A 104 30.28 30.31 4.03
N PHE A 105 29.32 30.26 4.95
CA PHE A 105 29.55 30.56 6.36
C PHE A 105 30.38 29.48 7.06
N GLY A 106 30.23 28.22 6.66
CA GLY A 106 31.09 27.13 7.17
C GLY A 106 32.50 27.10 6.56
N ALA A 107 32.84 28.01 5.62
CA ALA A 107 34.15 28.02 4.97
C ALA A 107 35.30 28.24 5.96
N ARG A 108 35.11 29.03 7.01
CA ARG A 108 36.13 29.25 8.06
C ARG A 108 36.47 27.96 8.80
N ALA A 109 35.46 27.22 9.23
CA ALA A 109 35.64 25.91 9.87
C ALA A 109 36.40 24.93 8.96
N ARG A 110 36.01 24.90 7.68
CA ARG A 110 36.66 24.08 6.65
C ARG A 110 38.13 24.46 6.44
N MET A 111 38.46 25.75 6.39
CA MET A 111 39.85 26.23 6.26
C MET A 111 40.68 25.91 7.51
N ALA A 112 40.06 25.88 8.68
CA ALA A 112 40.71 25.49 9.93
C ALA A 112 40.87 23.97 10.09
N GLY A 113 40.41 23.16 9.13
CA GLY A 113 40.49 21.70 9.22
C GLY A 113 39.49 21.08 10.21
N GLN A 114 38.53 21.85 10.70
CA GLN A 114 37.59 21.46 11.75
C GLN A 114 36.22 21.10 11.19
N SER A 115 35.48 20.24 11.90
CA SER A 115 34.06 20.05 11.62
C SER A 115 33.24 21.25 12.11
N LEU A 116 31.99 21.35 11.67
CA LEU A 116 31.13 22.48 11.99
C LEU A 116 30.84 22.59 13.49
N GLU A 117 30.85 21.48 14.21
CA GLU A 117 30.56 21.41 15.64
C GLU A 117 31.68 22.02 16.50
N PHE A 118 32.93 21.97 16.02
CA PHE A 118 34.10 22.55 16.71
C PHE A 118 34.37 24.00 16.31
N ALA A 119 33.64 24.53 15.32
CA ALA A 119 33.83 25.89 14.85
C ALA A 119 33.30 26.90 15.89
N ALA A 120 34.20 27.72 16.41
CA ALA A 120 33.86 28.85 17.27
C ALA A 120 33.48 30.10 16.45
N GLY A 121 32.65 30.96 17.03
CA GLY A 121 32.19 32.23 16.47
C GLY A 121 30.76 32.20 15.93
N TRP A 122 30.26 33.41 15.65
CA TRP A 122 28.90 33.64 15.15
C TRP A 122 28.63 33.00 13.78
N ASP A 123 29.66 32.78 12.96
CA ASP A 123 29.52 32.07 11.68
C ASP A 123 29.01 30.64 11.86
N SER A 124 29.35 29.99 12.98
CA SER A 124 28.85 28.65 13.32
C SER A 124 27.35 28.67 13.61
N VAL A 125 26.87 29.71 14.31
CA VAL A 125 25.43 29.94 14.57
C VAL A 125 24.68 30.21 13.27
N THR A 126 25.25 31.03 12.37
CA THR A 126 24.65 31.29 11.06
C THR A 126 24.60 30.02 10.20
N THR A 127 25.66 29.20 10.24
CA THR A 127 25.72 27.93 9.53
C THR A 127 24.66 26.94 10.04
N LEU A 128 24.50 26.83 11.36
CA LEU A 128 23.44 26.04 11.99
C LEU A 128 22.05 26.54 11.60
N THR A 129 21.85 27.86 11.58
CA THR A 129 20.59 28.48 11.15
C THR A 129 20.26 28.10 9.71
N CYS A 130 21.24 28.19 8.80
CA CYS A 130 21.08 27.78 7.41
C CYS A 130 20.71 26.30 7.29
N PHE A 131 21.32 25.45 8.12
CA PHE A 131 21.05 24.02 8.16
C PHE A 131 19.63 23.69 8.64
N ILE A 132 19.18 24.30 9.75
CA ILE A 132 17.91 23.99 10.44
C ILE A 132 16.69 24.62 9.75
N ALA A 133 16.84 25.71 9.01
CA ALA A 133 15.72 26.46 8.44
C ALA A 133 14.77 25.61 7.56
N MET A 134 15.30 24.79 6.65
CA MET A 134 14.46 23.90 5.81
C MET A 134 13.80 22.75 6.57
N PRO A 135 14.53 21.98 7.42
CA PRO A 135 13.91 21.03 8.33
C PRO A 135 12.75 21.63 9.14
N MET A 136 12.92 22.84 9.68
CA MET A 136 11.87 23.51 10.44
C MET A 136 10.67 23.85 9.57
N ALA A 137 10.88 24.37 8.36
CA ALA A 137 9.78 24.62 7.42
C ALA A 137 9.00 23.34 7.09
N LEU A 138 9.70 22.21 6.89
CA LEU A 138 9.07 20.91 6.68
C LEU A 138 8.27 20.46 7.91
N VAL A 139 8.88 20.49 9.10
CA VAL A 139 8.27 20.00 10.34
C VAL A 139 7.05 20.83 10.71
N THR A 140 7.10 22.16 10.59
CA THR A 140 5.95 23.03 10.80
C THR A 140 4.79 22.65 9.88
N ARG A 141 5.06 22.31 8.62
CA ARG A 141 4.02 21.85 7.68
C ARG A 141 3.47 20.48 8.06
N VAL A 142 4.31 19.54 8.47
CA VAL A 142 3.87 18.22 8.93
C VAL A 142 2.96 18.38 10.14
N ILE A 143 3.38 19.15 11.16
CA ILE A 143 2.56 19.45 12.33
C ILE A 143 1.22 20.07 11.94
N TRP A 144 1.24 21.07 11.04
CA TRP A 144 0.01 21.71 10.57
C TRP A 144 -0.93 20.73 9.88
N ASN A 145 -0.41 19.88 9.00
CA ASN A 145 -1.19 18.87 8.30
C ASN A 145 -1.76 17.82 9.29
N SER A 146 -0.95 17.33 10.22
CA SER A 146 -1.39 16.39 11.26
C SER A 146 -2.49 16.99 12.13
N LEU A 147 -2.38 18.26 12.53
CA LEU A 147 -3.42 18.95 13.29
C LEU A 147 -4.70 19.15 12.48
N ARG A 148 -4.60 19.34 11.16
CA ARG A 148 -5.77 19.42 10.27
C ARG A 148 -6.42 18.05 10.11
N GLU A 149 -5.64 17.00 9.92
CA GLU A 149 -6.12 15.62 9.82
C GLU A 149 -6.82 15.20 11.12
N LEU A 150 -6.25 15.49 12.29
CA LEU A 150 -6.88 15.21 13.60
C LEU A 150 -8.24 15.87 13.78
N ARG A 151 -8.45 17.05 13.19
CA ARG A 151 -9.74 17.75 13.28
C ARG A 151 -10.83 17.14 12.41
N ILE A 152 -10.46 16.43 11.35
CA ILE A 152 -11.38 15.89 10.33
C ILE A 152 -11.52 14.36 10.46
N ALA A 153 -10.56 13.70 11.11
CA ALA A 153 -10.48 12.25 11.18
C ALA A 153 -11.67 11.65 11.96
N ASP A 154 -12.47 10.84 11.26
CA ASP A 154 -13.58 10.09 11.83
C ASP A 154 -13.15 8.65 12.21
N ARG A 155 -12.06 8.15 11.59
CA ARG A 155 -11.55 6.79 11.79
C ARG A 155 -10.36 6.75 12.74
N ARG A 156 -10.37 5.78 13.68
CA ARG A 156 -9.27 5.55 14.64
C ARG A 156 -7.90 5.41 13.98
N ARG A 157 -7.83 4.75 12.81
CA ARG A 157 -6.56 4.56 12.08
C ARG A 157 -5.98 5.88 11.57
N GLU A 158 -6.81 6.76 11.04
CA GLU A 158 -6.40 8.08 10.55
C GLU A 158 -5.95 8.95 11.72
N CYS A 159 -6.68 8.90 12.83
CA CYS A 159 -6.30 9.56 14.07
C CYS A 159 -4.94 9.06 14.59
N LEU A 160 -4.68 7.75 14.63
CA LEU A 160 -3.38 7.21 15.05
C LEU A 160 -2.23 7.66 14.14
N ILE A 161 -2.44 7.69 12.82
CA ILE A 161 -1.44 8.18 11.86
C ILE A 161 -1.17 9.67 12.11
N ALA A 162 -2.21 10.47 12.31
CA ALA A 162 -2.07 11.90 12.56
C ALA A 162 -1.40 12.20 13.92
N ILE A 163 -1.72 11.45 14.99
CA ILE A 163 -1.02 11.54 16.29
C ILE A 163 0.45 11.16 16.12
N SER A 164 0.76 10.08 15.41
CA SER A 164 2.16 9.63 15.25
C SER A 164 3.01 10.64 14.47
N THR A 165 2.46 11.24 13.42
CA THR A 165 3.13 12.26 12.62
C THR A 165 3.28 13.59 13.37
N LEU A 166 2.28 13.95 14.19
CA LEU A 166 2.36 15.10 15.09
C LEU A 166 3.45 14.91 16.14
N ALA A 167 3.49 13.75 16.81
CA ALA A 167 4.50 13.43 17.81
C ALA A 167 5.91 13.49 17.21
N MET A 168 6.12 12.86 16.04
CA MET A 168 7.38 12.92 15.30
C MET A 168 7.79 14.37 14.97
N GLY A 169 6.83 15.20 14.53
CA GLY A 169 7.08 16.62 14.26
C GLY A 169 7.49 17.39 15.52
N LEU A 170 6.78 17.22 16.63
CA LEU A 170 7.09 17.87 17.90
C LEU A 170 8.47 17.45 18.44
N THR A 171 8.79 16.16 18.38
CA THR A 171 10.13 15.67 18.74
C THR A 171 11.21 16.34 17.90
N ALA A 172 11.00 16.47 16.58
CA ALA A 172 11.96 17.14 15.70
C ALA A 172 12.16 18.63 16.06
N VAL A 173 11.09 19.35 16.44
CA VAL A 173 11.20 20.74 16.93
C VAL A 173 12.01 20.79 18.23
N VAL A 174 11.70 19.91 19.20
CA VAL A 174 12.42 19.87 20.48
C VAL A 174 13.91 19.58 20.26
N THR A 175 14.24 18.62 19.39
CA THR A 175 15.64 18.32 19.05
C THR A 175 16.33 19.51 18.39
N ALA A 176 15.66 20.21 17.46
CA ALA A 176 16.24 21.40 16.82
C ALA A 176 16.48 22.54 17.83
N LEU A 177 15.53 22.78 18.74
CA LEU A 177 15.69 23.79 19.81
C LEU A 177 16.81 23.41 20.78
N HIS A 178 16.91 22.14 21.14
CA HIS A 178 17.99 21.63 21.98
C HIS A 178 19.36 21.88 21.33
N GLU A 179 19.51 21.60 20.04
CA GLU A 179 20.75 21.88 19.30
C GLU A 179 21.12 23.36 19.25
N VAL A 180 20.14 24.23 19.01
CA VAL A 180 20.37 25.69 19.03
C VAL A 180 20.80 26.15 20.43
N ALA A 181 20.17 25.64 21.48
CA ALA A 181 20.51 25.98 22.86
C ALA A 181 21.94 25.52 23.21
N LEU A 182 22.32 24.30 22.85
CA LEU A 182 23.68 23.79 23.07
C LEU A 182 24.73 24.59 22.29
N GLN A 183 24.48 24.90 21.01
CA GLN A 183 25.39 25.72 20.21
C GLN A 183 25.59 27.11 20.82
N ILE A 184 24.51 27.78 21.24
CA ILE A 184 24.61 29.12 21.85
C ILE A 184 25.34 29.04 23.20
N SER A 185 25.05 28.04 24.02
CA SER A 185 25.71 27.81 25.30
C SER A 185 27.23 27.61 25.15
N ASP A 186 27.65 26.84 24.15
CA ASP A 186 29.07 26.66 23.81
C ASP A 186 29.71 27.97 23.34
N GLN A 187 28.99 28.78 22.54
CA GLN A 187 29.50 30.10 22.12
C GLN A 187 29.63 31.10 23.28
N LEU A 188 28.78 31.00 24.30
CA LEU A 188 28.86 31.81 25.52
C LEU A 188 29.92 31.28 26.50
N GLY A 189 30.55 30.14 26.20
CA GLY A 189 31.54 29.51 27.06
C GLY A 189 30.97 28.85 28.32
N TRP A 190 29.65 28.62 28.37
CA TRP A 190 29.00 27.97 29.51
C TRP A 190 29.16 26.45 29.50
N THR A 191 29.36 25.87 28.32
CA THR A 191 29.47 24.42 28.11
C THR A 191 30.55 24.08 27.09
N GLN A 192 30.92 22.79 27.02
CA GLN A 192 31.77 22.22 25.98
C GLN A 192 31.08 20.98 25.41
N THR A 193 30.12 21.17 24.50
CA THR A 193 29.28 20.07 23.98
C THR A 193 29.63 19.59 22.58
N ALA A 194 30.70 20.13 21.97
CA ALA A 194 31.09 19.83 20.59
C ALA A 194 31.28 18.33 20.31
N ASP A 195 31.98 17.59 21.18
CA ASP A 195 32.20 16.15 21.01
C ASP A 195 30.90 15.34 21.07
N TYR A 196 30.05 15.65 22.06
CA TYR A 196 28.73 15.05 22.21
C TYR A 196 27.88 15.29 20.97
N ARG A 197 27.83 16.54 20.49
CA ARG A 197 27.04 16.93 19.31
C ARG A 197 27.55 16.27 18.04
N HIS A 198 28.87 16.17 17.86
CA HIS A 198 29.46 15.47 16.72
C HIS A 198 29.01 13.99 16.66
N GLN A 199 29.08 13.27 17.80
CA GLN A 199 28.64 11.88 17.88
C GLN A 199 27.12 11.73 17.73
N PHE A 200 26.35 12.63 18.36
CA PHE A 200 24.90 12.65 18.28
C PHE A 200 24.41 12.92 16.86
N HIS A 201 24.99 13.88 16.15
CA HIS A 201 24.67 14.19 14.76
C HIS A 201 24.98 13.03 13.82
N ALA A 202 26.17 12.42 13.95
CA ALA A 202 26.55 11.26 13.14
C ALA A 202 25.52 10.11 13.27
N SER A 203 25.16 9.77 14.51
CA SER A 203 24.19 8.70 14.81
C SER A 203 22.78 9.08 14.35
N THR A 204 22.31 10.28 14.68
CA THR A 204 20.96 10.75 14.39
C THR A 204 20.70 10.82 12.89
N PHE A 205 21.64 11.37 12.11
CA PHE A 205 21.48 11.44 10.66
C PHE A 205 21.48 10.06 10.01
N PHE A 206 22.29 9.12 10.53
CA PHE A 206 22.26 7.73 10.09
C PHE A 206 20.89 7.08 10.32
N TYR A 207 20.39 7.08 11.55
CA TYR A 207 19.12 6.43 11.87
C TYR A 207 17.91 7.10 11.22
N MET A 208 17.91 8.43 11.11
CA MET A 208 16.87 9.17 10.40
C MET A 208 16.80 8.74 8.93
N ILE A 209 17.94 8.71 8.22
CA ILE A 209 17.96 8.33 6.80
C ILE A 209 17.68 6.84 6.65
N PHE A 210 18.21 5.99 7.53
CA PHE A 210 17.92 4.56 7.55
C PHE A 210 16.43 4.26 7.71
N SER A 211 15.74 4.90 8.66
CA SER A 211 14.30 4.69 8.89
C SER A 211 13.44 5.02 7.66
N LEU A 212 13.76 6.08 6.93
CA LEU A 212 13.08 6.40 5.66
C LEU A 212 13.28 5.31 4.61
N PHE A 213 14.47 4.71 4.55
CA PHE A 213 14.76 3.60 3.66
C PHE A 213 14.13 2.27 4.09
N VAL A 214 13.77 2.10 5.36
CA VAL A 214 12.98 0.95 5.84
C VAL A 214 11.52 1.07 5.38
N ILE A 215 10.98 2.28 5.32
CA ILE A 215 9.59 2.53 4.89
C ILE A 215 9.47 2.58 3.36
N ALA A 216 10.49 3.11 2.67
CA ALA A 216 10.55 3.25 1.22
C ALA A 216 10.17 2.01 0.39
N PRO A 217 10.53 0.75 0.74
CA PRO A 217 10.16 -0.42 -0.05
C PRO A 217 8.68 -0.82 0.09
N VAL A 218 7.88 -0.24 0.99
CA VAL A 218 6.48 -0.67 1.19
C VAL A 218 5.64 -0.63 -0.10
N PRO A 219 5.60 0.46 -0.89
CA PRO A 219 4.88 0.47 -2.17
C PRO A 219 5.45 -0.51 -3.20
N LEU A 220 6.75 -0.78 -3.15
CA LEU A 220 7.43 -1.74 -4.02
C LEU A 220 7.00 -3.16 -3.69
N ALA A 221 6.97 -3.51 -2.40
CA ALA A 221 6.50 -4.80 -1.91
C ALA A 221 5.03 -5.02 -2.25
N MET A 222 4.19 -3.98 -2.13
CA MET A 222 2.80 -4.04 -2.57
C MET A 222 2.69 -4.29 -4.07
N LYS A 223 3.37 -3.49 -4.92
CA LYS A 223 3.37 -3.70 -6.37
C LYS A 223 3.91 -5.07 -6.76
N LEU A 224 4.96 -5.55 -6.11
CA LEU A 224 5.55 -6.86 -6.36
C LEU A 224 4.56 -7.98 -6.00
N ARG A 225 3.92 -7.90 -4.83
CA ARG A 225 2.84 -8.82 -4.43
C ARG A 225 1.68 -8.83 -5.43
N HIS A 226 1.27 -7.66 -5.90
CA HIS A 226 0.24 -7.55 -6.95
C HIS A 226 0.72 -8.16 -8.28
N SER A 227 1.96 -7.92 -8.70
CA SER A 227 2.51 -8.45 -9.95
C SER A 227 2.73 -9.95 -9.94
N LEU A 228 3.05 -10.53 -8.79
CA LEU A 228 3.25 -11.97 -8.61
C LEU A 228 1.92 -12.74 -8.50
N GLY A 229 0.77 -12.06 -8.62
CA GLY A 229 -0.54 -12.70 -8.45
C GLY A 229 -0.80 -13.24 -7.05
N LEU A 230 0.03 -12.84 -6.07
CA LEU A 230 -0.19 -13.08 -4.63
C LEU A 230 -1.28 -12.15 -4.08
N ASP A 231 -1.85 -11.30 -4.93
CA ASP A 231 -3.02 -10.52 -4.62
C ASP A 231 -4.26 -11.41 -4.53
N HIS A 232 -4.90 -11.35 -3.38
CA HIS A 232 -6.14 -12.05 -3.08
C HIS A 232 -7.20 -11.80 -4.18
N ILE A 233 -7.23 -10.60 -4.77
CA ILE A 233 -8.20 -10.24 -5.81
C ILE A 233 -7.99 -11.09 -7.06
N SER A 234 -6.74 -11.20 -7.55
CA SER A 234 -6.43 -11.96 -8.75
C SER A 234 -6.61 -13.47 -8.53
N ARG A 235 -6.29 -13.96 -7.34
CA ARG A 235 -6.50 -15.37 -6.98
C ARG A 235 -7.98 -15.72 -6.90
N SER A 236 -8.77 -14.95 -6.15
CA SER A 236 -10.23 -15.16 -6.06
C SER A 236 -10.91 -15.02 -7.43
N TRP A 237 -10.51 -14.03 -8.23
CA TRP A 237 -11.06 -13.89 -9.60
C TRP A 237 -10.81 -15.14 -10.46
N ARG A 238 -9.60 -15.72 -10.42
CA ARG A 238 -9.27 -16.96 -11.14
C ARG A 238 -10.05 -18.17 -10.61
N GLU A 239 -10.14 -18.31 -9.29
CA GLU A 239 -10.87 -19.41 -8.64
C GLU A 239 -12.38 -19.35 -8.93
N LEU A 240 -12.93 -18.17 -9.20
CA LEU A 240 -14.35 -17.97 -9.56
C LEU A 240 -14.67 -18.21 -11.05
N GLN A 241 -13.68 -18.20 -11.96
CA GLN A 241 -13.94 -18.34 -13.41
C GLN A 241 -14.66 -19.65 -13.79
N PRO A 242 -14.35 -20.83 -13.22
CA PRO A 242 -15.05 -22.07 -13.55
C PRO A 242 -16.55 -21.99 -13.25
N LEU A 243 -16.91 -21.42 -12.10
CA LEU A 243 -18.31 -21.22 -11.70
C LEU A 243 -18.99 -20.18 -12.60
N ARG A 244 -18.31 -19.06 -12.88
CA ARG A 244 -18.81 -18.02 -13.79
C ARG A 244 -19.14 -18.60 -15.16
N GLN A 245 -18.23 -19.36 -15.76
CA GLN A 245 -18.44 -19.95 -17.08
C GLN A 245 -19.61 -20.93 -17.09
N ALA A 246 -19.77 -21.75 -16.04
CA ALA A 246 -20.91 -22.63 -15.91
C ALA A 246 -22.24 -21.87 -15.79
N MET A 247 -22.26 -20.78 -15.02
CA MET A 247 -23.45 -19.92 -14.87
C MET A 247 -23.85 -19.24 -16.18
N ARG A 248 -22.88 -18.78 -16.99
CA ARG A 248 -23.14 -18.19 -18.31
C ARG A 248 -23.85 -19.14 -19.28
N VAL A 249 -23.52 -20.44 -19.20
CA VAL A 249 -24.18 -21.48 -20.03
C VAL A 249 -25.61 -21.73 -19.57
N VAL A 250 -25.87 -21.71 -18.27
CA VAL A 250 -27.19 -22.02 -17.68
C VAL A 250 -28.13 -20.82 -17.68
N VAL A 251 -27.60 -19.61 -17.53
CA VAL A 251 -28.36 -18.35 -17.44
C VAL A 251 -27.71 -17.31 -18.37
N PRO A 252 -27.94 -17.40 -19.69
CA PRO A 252 -27.34 -16.46 -20.64
C PRO A 252 -27.88 -15.03 -20.50
N GLU A 253 -29.04 -14.85 -19.87
CA GLU A 253 -29.69 -13.55 -19.64
C GLU A 253 -28.94 -12.65 -18.64
N CYS A 254 -28.07 -13.22 -17.81
CA CYS A 254 -27.30 -12.48 -16.77
C CYS A 254 -25.86 -12.21 -17.18
N VAL A 255 -25.49 -12.41 -18.46
CA VAL A 255 -24.12 -12.24 -18.93
C VAL A 255 -23.80 -10.77 -19.06
N PHE A 256 -22.80 -10.32 -18.32
CA PHE A 256 -22.13 -9.05 -18.61
C PHE A 256 -21.02 -9.32 -19.62
N GLU A 257 -21.04 -8.62 -20.76
CA GLU A 257 -19.89 -8.56 -21.68
C GLU A 257 -18.94 -7.46 -21.18
N PRO A 258 -17.81 -7.82 -20.52
CA PRO A 258 -16.77 -6.84 -20.31
C PRO A 258 -16.09 -6.55 -21.65
N ASP A 259 -16.06 -5.27 -22.07
CA ASP A 259 -15.07 -4.79 -23.03
C ASP A 259 -13.67 -5.18 -22.50
N ASP A 260 -12.88 -5.80 -23.38
CA ASP A 260 -11.46 -6.11 -23.23
C ASP A 260 -11.05 -7.19 -22.20
N ASP A 261 -11.29 -8.46 -22.53
CA ASP A 261 -10.45 -9.57 -22.07
C ASP A 261 -9.11 -9.58 -22.86
N GLU A 262 -8.26 -8.57 -22.63
CA GLU A 262 -6.87 -8.63 -23.07
C GLU A 262 -6.11 -9.65 -22.21
N PRO A 263 -5.57 -10.74 -22.80
CA PRO A 263 -4.77 -11.71 -22.08
C PRO A 263 -3.45 -11.05 -21.63
N GLY A 264 -3.34 -10.78 -20.32
CA GLY A 264 -2.13 -10.24 -19.69
C GLY A 264 -2.32 -8.95 -18.91
N ARG A 265 -3.50 -8.32 -18.98
CA ARG A 265 -3.77 -7.09 -18.21
C ARG A 265 -4.21 -7.41 -16.78
N ARG A 266 -3.57 -6.72 -15.83
CA ARG A 266 -3.86 -6.66 -14.38
C ARG A 266 -5.37 -6.66 -14.11
N LYS A 267 -5.87 -7.63 -13.34
CA LYS A 267 -7.30 -7.66 -12.97
C LYS A 267 -7.61 -6.66 -11.85
N THR A 268 -8.65 -5.85 -12.04
CA THR A 268 -9.01 -4.76 -11.10
C THR A 268 -10.03 -5.23 -10.05
N GLU A 269 -10.12 -4.52 -8.93
CA GLU A 269 -11.18 -4.73 -7.93
C GLU A 269 -12.57 -4.61 -8.56
N LEU A 270 -12.72 -3.71 -9.54
CA LEU A 270 -13.93 -3.57 -10.34
C LEU A 270 -14.28 -4.85 -11.10
N GLN A 271 -13.31 -5.50 -11.74
CA GLN A 271 -13.54 -6.76 -12.46
C GLN A 271 -13.89 -7.92 -11.53
N LEU A 272 -13.31 -7.96 -10.32
CA LEU A 272 -13.74 -8.91 -9.30
C LEU A 272 -15.17 -8.62 -8.85
N HIS A 273 -15.51 -7.36 -8.59
CA HIS A 273 -16.86 -6.96 -8.22
C HIS A 273 -17.89 -7.33 -9.29
N GLN A 274 -17.62 -7.01 -10.56
CA GLN A 274 -18.47 -7.39 -11.69
C GLN A 274 -18.64 -8.92 -11.78
N THR A 275 -17.56 -9.69 -11.58
CA THR A 275 -17.63 -11.16 -11.60
C THR A 275 -18.50 -11.69 -10.45
N VAL A 276 -18.38 -11.11 -9.26
CA VAL A 276 -19.19 -11.49 -8.09
C VAL A 276 -20.67 -11.17 -8.34
N VAL A 277 -20.98 -9.96 -8.83
CA VAL A 277 -22.34 -9.53 -9.17
C VAL A 277 -22.95 -10.45 -10.24
N GLU A 278 -22.23 -10.73 -11.31
CA GLU A 278 -22.69 -11.61 -12.39
C GLU A 278 -23.06 -13.01 -11.87
N ILE A 279 -22.23 -13.60 -11.01
CA ILE A 279 -22.52 -14.92 -10.41
C ILE A 279 -23.74 -14.83 -9.48
N ARG A 280 -23.88 -13.76 -8.69
CA ARG A 280 -25.02 -13.56 -7.78
C ARG A 280 -26.33 -13.36 -8.53
N ASP A 281 -26.31 -12.59 -9.62
CA ASP A 281 -27.46 -12.37 -10.48
C ASP A 281 -27.88 -13.68 -11.17
N ALA A 282 -26.93 -14.50 -11.62
CA ALA A 282 -27.23 -15.82 -12.15
C ALA A 282 -27.85 -16.74 -11.08
N ILE A 283 -27.36 -16.72 -9.83
CA ILE A 283 -27.95 -17.46 -8.70
C ILE A 283 -29.38 -16.97 -8.43
N LEU A 284 -29.62 -15.65 -8.47
CA LEU A 284 -30.95 -15.06 -8.34
C LEU A 284 -31.89 -15.52 -9.46
N GLY A 285 -31.41 -15.57 -10.70
CA GLY A 285 -32.17 -16.09 -11.85
C GLY A 285 -32.51 -17.58 -11.75
N LEU A 286 -31.75 -18.34 -10.96
CA LEU A 286 -32.02 -19.76 -10.67
C LEU A 286 -32.99 -19.98 -9.51
N ARG A 287 -33.37 -18.92 -8.78
CA ARG A 287 -34.28 -18.99 -7.61
C ARG A 287 -35.57 -19.81 -7.86
N PRO A 288 -36.27 -19.68 -9.00
CA PRO A 288 -37.51 -20.44 -9.27
C PRO A 288 -37.32 -21.95 -9.45
N TYR A 289 -36.07 -22.43 -9.56
CA TYR A 289 -35.74 -23.82 -9.82
C TYR A 289 -35.17 -24.55 -8.59
N PHE A 290 -35.06 -23.87 -7.44
CA PHE A 290 -34.65 -24.50 -6.20
C PHE A 290 -35.77 -25.42 -5.68
N ARG A 291 -35.41 -26.69 -5.46
CA ARG A 291 -36.30 -27.71 -4.89
C ARG A 291 -35.70 -28.29 -3.62
N ALA A 292 -36.58 -28.84 -2.77
CA ALA A 292 -36.14 -29.66 -1.66
C ALA A 292 -35.46 -30.93 -2.20
N ILE A 293 -34.18 -31.11 -1.86
CA ILE A 293 -33.44 -32.34 -2.11
C ILE A 293 -33.69 -33.27 -0.92
N SER A 294 -33.93 -34.56 -1.16
CA SER A 294 -34.19 -35.53 -0.11
C SER A 294 -33.00 -35.58 0.89
N GLY A 295 -33.29 -35.82 2.17
CA GLY A 295 -32.26 -35.91 3.20
C GLY A 295 -31.25 -37.04 2.92
N ASP A 296 -31.72 -38.12 2.30
CA ASP A 296 -30.91 -39.28 1.96
C ASP A 296 -29.93 -38.98 0.82
N ASP A 297 -30.35 -38.26 -0.23
CA ASP A 297 -29.48 -37.83 -1.33
C ASP A 297 -28.41 -36.84 -0.85
N LEU A 298 -28.78 -35.95 0.08
CA LEU A 298 -27.87 -34.99 0.68
C LEU A 298 -26.80 -35.70 1.52
N MET A 299 -27.22 -36.67 2.34
CA MET A 299 -26.32 -37.46 3.16
C MET A 299 -25.40 -38.36 2.30
N HIS A 300 -25.91 -38.89 1.19
CA HIS A 300 -25.09 -39.64 0.23
C HIS A 300 -23.99 -38.75 -0.38
N PHE A 301 -24.33 -37.54 -0.83
CA PHE A 301 -23.35 -36.58 -1.36
C PHE A 301 -22.26 -36.19 -0.33
N LEU A 302 -22.65 -36.02 0.94
CA LEU A 302 -21.74 -35.62 2.02
C LEU A 302 -20.83 -36.75 2.51
N ALA A 303 -21.27 -38.01 2.41
CA ALA A 303 -20.56 -39.18 2.94
C ALA A 303 -19.51 -39.75 1.97
N GLU A 304 -19.93 -40.38 0.86
CA GLU A 304 -19.04 -40.92 -0.18
C GLU A 304 -19.64 -40.66 -1.57
N PRO A 305 -18.84 -40.29 -2.59
CA PRO A 305 -17.36 -40.37 -2.68
C PRO A 305 -16.59 -39.09 -2.27
N HIS A 306 -17.26 -38.01 -1.86
CA HIS A 306 -16.61 -36.69 -1.73
C HIS A 306 -16.07 -36.35 -0.32
N LYS A 307 -16.48 -37.08 0.73
CA LYS A 307 -16.03 -36.92 2.13
C LYS A 307 -15.89 -35.46 2.57
N VAL A 308 -16.99 -34.72 2.53
CA VAL A 308 -16.97 -33.27 2.78
C VAL A 308 -16.62 -32.98 4.25
N PRO A 309 -15.55 -32.22 4.53
CA PRO A 309 -15.18 -31.82 5.89
C PRO A 309 -16.30 -31.06 6.59
N ALA A 310 -16.43 -31.22 7.91
CA ALA A 310 -17.50 -30.58 8.69
C ALA A 310 -17.55 -29.04 8.51
N CYS A 311 -16.40 -28.40 8.35
CA CYS A 311 -16.29 -26.95 8.12
C CYS A 311 -16.79 -26.50 6.74
N ASP A 312 -16.86 -27.40 5.76
CA ASP A 312 -17.21 -27.10 4.37
C ASP A 312 -18.65 -27.53 4.01
N ARG A 313 -19.35 -28.22 4.93
CA ARG A 313 -20.68 -28.82 4.67
C ARG A 313 -21.70 -27.81 4.18
N ASN A 314 -21.80 -26.64 4.80
CA ASN A 314 -22.77 -25.63 4.38
C ASN A 314 -22.51 -25.14 2.95
N ALA A 315 -21.24 -24.93 2.59
CA ALA A 315 -20.88 -24.51 1.23
C ALA A 315 -21.14 -25.62 0.21
N ALA A 316 -20.87 -26.88 0.56
CA ALA A 316 -21.12 -28.03 -0.30
C ALA A 316 -22.62 -28.29 -0.52
N ILE A 317 -23.44 -28.15 0.53
CA ILE A 317 -24.91 -28.24 0.45
C ILE A 317 -25.45 -27.14 -0.47
N SER A 318 -25.02 -25.89 -0.28
CA SER A 318 -25.41 -24.77 -1.14
C SER A 318 -24.99 -24.98 -2.60
N ALA A 319 -23.79 -25.52 -2.84
CA ALA A 319 -23.32 -25.86 -4.19
C ALA A 319 -24.20 -26.95 -4.82
N LEU A 320 -24.59 -28.00 -4.07
CA LEU A 320 -25.47 -29.07 -4.56
C LEU A 320 -26.87 -28.54 -4.92
N ARG A 321 -27.46 -27.72 -4.05
CA ARG A 321 -28.76 -27.10 -4.30
C ARG A 321 -28.73 -26.19 -5.54
N LEU A 322 -27.66 -25.39 -5.69
CA LEU A 322 -27.47 -24.56 -6.89
C LEU A 322 -27.29 -25.40 -8.16
N ALA A 323 -26.50 -26.48 -8.09
CA ALA A 323 -26.27 -27.37 -9.22
C ALA A 323 -27.54 -28.10 -9.66
N TYR A 324 -28.38 -28.51 -8.71
CA TYR A 324 -29.69 -29.08 -8.98
C TYR A 324 -30.60 -28.07 -9.70
N ALA A 325 -30.70 -26.83 -9.20
CA ALA A 325 -31.49 -25.77 -9.83
C ALA A 325 -31.00 -25.47 -11.26
N ALA A 326 -29.68 -25.42 -11.46
CA ALA A 326 -29.07 -25.21 -12.77
C ALA A 326 -29.40 -26.34 -13.77
N ARG A 327 -29.41 -27.60 -13.31
CA ARG A 327 -29.82 -28.74 -14.14
C ARG A 327 -31.31 -28.77 -14.41
N ALA A 328 -32.15 -28.46 -13.42
CA ALA A 328 -33.59 -28.39 -13.62
C ALA A 328 -33.96 -27.33 -14.69
N LYS A 329 -33.31 -26.16 -14.67
CA LYS A 329 -33.48 -25.14 -15.70
C LYS A 329 -33.04 -25.61 -17.09
N THR A 330 -31.86 -26.22 -17.20
CA THR A 330 -31.35 -26.73 -18.50
C THR A 330 -32.16 -27.91 -19.04
N ALA A 331 -32.80 -28.70 -18.18
CA ALA A 331 -33.73 -29.76 -18.55
C ALA A 331 -35.14 -29.27 -18.93
N GLY A 332 -35.39 -27.95 -18.92
CA GLY A 332 -36.67 -27.36 -19.32
C GLY A 332 -37.82 -27.61 -18.33
N VAL A 333 -37.50 -27.92 -17.07
CA VAL A 333 -38.51 -28.15 -16.03
C VAL A 333 -39.26 -26.84 -15.74
N ALA A 334 -40.59 -26.88 -15.64
CA ALA A 334 -41.38 -25.68 -15.35
C ALA A 334 -41.00 -25.05 -13.98
N PRO A 335 -40.90 -23.71 -13.88
CA PRO A 335 -40.58 -23.02 -12.63
C PRO A 335 -41.74 -23.18 -11.63
N GLU A 336 -41.42 -23.50 -10.39
CA GLU A 336 -42.39 -23.62 -9.29
C GLU A 336 -42.15 -22.52 -8.24
N ALA A 337 -43.16 -22.21 -7.44
CA ALA A 337 -43.03 -21.23 -6.37
C ALA A 337 -41.99 -21.72 -5.36
N ALA A 338 -40.91 -20.97 -5.21
CA ALA A 338 -39.77 -21.31 -4.36
C ALA A 338 -40.22 -21.58 -2.92
N ASP A 339 -39.89 -22.76 -2.40
CA ASP A 339 -40.13 -23.13 -1.01
C ASP A 339 -39.27 -22.25 -0.07
N VAL A 340 -39.71 -22.07 1.18
CA VAL A 340 -39.25 -21.06 2.15
C VAL A 340 -37.73 -21.10 2.40
N ASP A 341 -37.09 -22.26 2.23
CA ASP A 341 -35.65 -22.46 2.43
C ASP A 341 -34.77 -21.97 1.26
N SER A 342 -35.36 -21.52 0.15
CA SER A 342 -34.66 -20.95 -1.01
C SER A 342 -34.03 -19.58 -0.72
N THR A 343 -34.50 -18.90 0.32
CA THR A 343 -34.02 -17.57 0.75
C THR A 343 -32.63 -17.63 1.38
N SER A 344 -32.25 -18.75 2.01
CA SER A 344 -30.98 -18.91 2.73
C SER A 344 -29.76 -19.04 1.82
N ILE A 345 -29.95 -19.54 0.59
CA ILE A 345 -28.88 -19.74 -0.41
C ILE A 345 -28.63 -18.44 -1.19
N VAL A 346 -29.67 -17.62 -1.34
CA VAL A 346 -29.65 -16.36 -2.08
C VAL A 346 -29.14 -15.20 -1.22
N ALA A 347 -29.49 -15.18 0.08
CA ALA A 347 -29.06 -14.13 0.99
C ALA A 347 -27.59 -14.30 1.41
N SER A 348 -26.67 -13.57 0.76
CA SER A 348 -25.32 -13.41 1.29
C SER A 348 -25.36 -12.63 2.61
N ARG A 349 -24.58 -13.08 3.60
CA ARG A 349 -24.39 -12.34 4.86
C ARG A 349 -23.13 -11.48 4.84
N ALA A 350 -22.44 -11.44 3.72
CA ALA A 350 -21.22 -10.70 3.57
C ALA A 350 -21.50 -9.18 3.56
N ALA A 351 -20.70 -8.44 4.32
CA ALA A 351 -20.76 -6.97 4.38
C ALA A 351 -19.68 -6.32 3.49
N THR A 352 -18.84 -7.13 2.85
CA THR A 352 -17.70 -6.67 2.05
C THR A 352 -17.51 -7.54 0.82
N LEU A 353 -17.03 -6.94 -0.28
CA LEU A 353 -16.69 -7.65 -1.53
C LEU A 353 -15.75 -8.84 -1.28
N ARG A 354 -14.83 -8.72 -0.33
CA ARG A 354 -13.90 -9.80 0.01
C ARG A 354 -14.61 -11.00 0.64
N GLN A 355 -15.58 -10.75 1.53
CA GLN A 355 -16.37 -11.82 2.14
C GLN A 355 -17.26 -12.48 1.09
N GLU A 356 -17.90 -11.71 0.21
CA GLU A 356 -18.71 -12.24 -0.90
C GLU A 356 -17.88 -13.10 -1.85
N ALA A 357 -16.70 -12.62 -2.25
CA ALA A 357 -15.79 -13.38 -3.10
C ALA A 357 -15.33 -14.68 -2.42
N ALA A 358 -15.07 -14.66 -1.11
CA ALA A 358 -14.69 -15.86 -0.36
C ALA A 358 -15.85 -16.87 -0.27
N GLU A 359 -17.08 -16.42 0.00
CA GLU A 359 -18.28 -17.28 -0.03
C GLU A 359 -18.45 -17.97 -1.38
N LEU A 360 -18.37 -17.20 -2.47
CA LEU A 360 -18.51 -17.73 -3.83
C LEU A 360 -17.34 -18.64 -4.22
N THR A 361 -16.12 -18.38 -3.72
CA THR A 361 -14.97 -19.24 -3.96
C THR A 361 -15.15 -20.61 -3.29
N MET A 362 -15.71 -20.63 -2.07
CA MET A 362 -16.06 -21.87 -1.38
C MET A 362 -17.16 -22.64 -2.12
N LEU A 363 -18.13 -21.94 -2.73
CA LEU A 363 -19.14 -22.56 -3.57
C LEU A 363 -18.53 -23.12 -4.87
N ALA A 364 -17.68 -22.34 -5.54
CA ALA A 364 -16.99 -22.73 -6.77
C ALA A 364 -16.10 -23.98 -6.57
N LYS A 365 -15.47 -24.12 -5.39
CA LYS A 365 -14.69 -25.31 -5.01
C LYS A 365 -15.51 -26.60 -5.11
N TRP A 366 -16.76 -26.59 -4.64
CA TRP A 366 -17.62 -27.78 -4.61
C TRP A 366 -18.51 -27.93 -5.85
N TRP A 367 -18.56 -26.91 -6.71
CA TRP A 367 -19.40 -26.88 -7.90
C TRP A 367 -19.25 -28.11 -8.83
N PRO A 368 -18.04 -28.57 -9.22
CA PRO A 368 -17.91 -29.71 -10.13
C PRO A 368 -18.48 -31.01 -9.55
N ALA A 369 -18.21 -31.27 -8.27
CA ALA A 369 -18.72 -32.42 -7.53
C ALA A 369 -20.25 -32.38 -7.40
N ALA A 370 -20.78 -31.22 -7.02
CA ALA A 370 -22.20 -30.96 -6.90
C ALA A 370 -22.93 -31.13 -8.25
N TYR A 371 -22.35 -30.62 -9.33
CA TYR A 371 -22.94 -30.70 -10.67
C TYR A 371 -22.96 -32.12 -11.24
N ALA A 372 -21.96 -32.94 -10.91
CA ALA A 372 -21.96 -34.37 -11.25
C ALA A 372 -22.97 -35.16 -10.41
N ALA A 373 -23.10 -34.85 -9.12
CA ALA A 373 -24.07 -35.51 -8.23
C ALA A 373 -25.52 -35.18 -8.62
N ALA A 374 -25.80 -33.92 -8.96
CA ALA A 374 -27.13 -33.50 -9.42
C ALA A 374 -27.60 -34.22 -10.68
N ALA A 375 -26.68 -34.69 -11.54
CA ALA A 375 -27.00 -35.54 -12.70
C ALA A 375 -27.75 -36.80 -12.29
N LYS A 376 -27.17 -37.50 -11.31
CA LYS A 376 -27.62 -38.81 -10.83
C LYS A 376 -28.93 -38.74 -10.06
N ILE A 377 -29.28 -37.56 -9.55
CA ILE A 377 -30.53 -37.33 -8.81
C ILE A 377 -31.68 -37.03 -9.79
N ILE A 378 -31.41 -36.34 -10.90
CA ILE A 378 -32.46 -35.92 -11.87
C ILE A 378 -32.80 -37.02 -12.88
N GLU A 379 -31.82 -37.83 -13.33
CA GLU A 379 -32.05 -38.97 -14.24
C GLU A 379 -33.15 -39.95 -13.77
N PRO A 380 -33.12 -40.50 -12.53
CA PRO A 380 -34.14 -41.43 -12.07
C PRO A 380 -35.52 -40.76 -11.82
N ALA A 381 -35.54 -39.46 -11.48
CA ALA A 381 -36.79 -38.72 -11.29
C ALA A 381 -37.55 -38.46 -12.61
N ALA A 382 -36.83 -38.36 -13.73
CA ALA A 382 -37.42 -38.24 -15.06
C ALA A 382 -38.02 -39.56 -15.56
N GLU A 383 -37.33 -40.68 -15.33
CA GLU A 383 -37.84 -42.03 -15.68
C GLU A 383 -39.10 -42.40 -14.90
N THR A 384 -39.18 -42.04 -13.61
CA THR A 384 -40.35 -42.31 -12.76
C THR A 384 -41.58 -41.48 -13.17
N LYS A 385 -41.40 -40.28 -13.73
CA LYS A 385 -42.50 -39.46 -14.28
C LYS A 385 -42.97 -39.97 -15.65
N ALA A 386 -42.06 -40.49 -16.48
CA ALA A 386 -42.42 -41.08 -17.77
C ALA A 386 -43.21 -42.40 -17.62
N SER A 387 -42.96 -43.19 -16.56
CA SER A 387 -43.69 -44.43 -16.29
C SER A 387 -45.05 -44.26 -15.61
N SER A 388 -45.41 -43.03 -15.19
CA SER A 388 -46.65 -42.72 -14.46
C SER A 388 -47.67 -41.93 -15.29
N THR A 389 -47.49 -41.88 -16.62
CA THR A 389 -48.49 -41.33 -17.55
C THR A 389 -49.30 -42.49 -18.14
N PRO A 390 -50.58 -42.69 -17.76
CA PRO A 390 -51.46 -43.67 -18.42
C PRO A 390 -51.92 -43.24 -19.81
#